data_AF-A0A7S0EJB9-F1
#
_entry.id   AF-A0A7S0EJB9-F1
#
_cell.length_a   1.000
_cell.length_b   1.000
_cell.length_c   1.000
_cell.angle_alpha   90.00
_cell.angle_beta   90.00
_cell.angle_gamma   90.00
#
_symmetry.space_group_name_H-M   'P 1'
#
loop_
_entity.id
_entity.type
_entity.pdbx_description
1 polymer ?
#
loop_
_entity_poly.entity_id
_entity_poly.type
_entity_poly.pdbx_seq_one_letter_code
_entity_poly.pdbx_strand_id
1 'polypeptide(L)'
;AASVEHGVGVAAMAWAWLLSTATLIPSPAVQRRTHRRPVLCTASAAEASAAPTTLQLSFDNEALRRLVVDPVPAGPPREVRGAHFVRVEPMPLDSPRLVAVSEEALALLGVDWVDADDGPAAEEQRATFAQYFSGNVVPPGAEPAAHCYCGHQFGTF
;
A
#
# COMPACT_ATOMS: atom_id res chain seq x y z
N ALA A 1 -33.72 66.82 -11.95
CA ALA A 1 -34.15 65.70 -12.81
C ALA A 1 -33.16 65.64 -13.96
N ALA A 2 -32.49 64.55 -14.31
CA ALA A 2 -32.58 63.16 -13.87
C ALA A 2 -31.19 62.52 -14.07
N SER A 3 -30.84 61.60 -13.16
CA SER A 3 -29.72 60.68 -13.28
C SER A 3 -29.87 59.79 -14.51
N VAL A 4 -28.78 59.55 -15.23
CA VAL A 4 -28.69 58.45 -16.21
C VAL A 4 -27.42 57.67 -15.88
N GLU A 5 -27.62 56.49 -15.30
CA GLU A 5 -26.62 55.44 -15.16
C GLU A 5 -26.45 54.72 -16.50
N HIS A 6 -25.20 54.46 -16.90
CA HIS A 6 -24.88 53.48 -17.93
C HIS A 6 -23.95 52.43 -17.36
N GLY A 7 -24.54 51.33 -16.91
CA GLY A 7 -23.83 50.10 -16.59
C GLY A 7 -23.38 49.39 -17.86
N VAL A 8 -22.09 49.05 -17.92
CA VAL A 8 -21.48 48.26 -18.98
C VAL A 8 -21.55 46.79 -18.54
N GLY A 9 -22.49 46.03 -19.10
CA GLY A 9 -22.61 44.59 -18.90
C GLY A 9 -21.56 43.85 -19.74
N VAL A 10 -20.65 43.14 -19.07
CA VAL A 10 -19.69 42.23 -19.72
C VAL A 10 -20.41 40.93 -20.06
N ALA A 11 -20.47 40.61 -21.36
CA ALA A 11 -21.01 39.37 -21.87
C ALA A 11 -20.09 38.19 -21.49
N ALA A 12 -20.58 37.30 -20.62
CA ALA A 12 -19.93 36.02 -20.35
C ALA A 12 -20.28 35.02 -21.47
N MET A 13 -19.26 34.58 -22.21
CA MET A 13 -19.34 33.55 -23.24
C MET A 13 -19.73 32.20 -22.64
N ALA A 14 -20.84 31.64 -23.13
CA ALA A 14 -21.25 30.27 -22.87
C ALA A 14 -20.41 29.29 -23.70
N TRP A 15 -19.71 28.37 -23.03
CA TRP A 15 -19.04 27.23 -23.65
C TRP A 15 -19.98 26.02 -23.60
N ALA A 16 -20.59 25.69 -24.74
CA ALA A 16 -21.38 24.48 -24.91
C ALA A 16 -20.46 23.29 -25.17
N TRP A 17 -20.37 22.34 -24.24
CA TRP A 17 -19.75 21.03 -24.46
C TRP A 17 -20.79 20.06 -25.02
N LEU A 18 -20.50 19.49 -26.20
CA LEU A 18 -21.25 18.41 -26.81
C LEU A 18 -21.11 17.11 -25.99
N LEU A 19 -22.24 16.58 -25.52
CA LEU A 19 -22.37 15.24 -24.96
C LEU A 19 -22.33 14.20 -26.09
N SER A 20 -21.30 13.35 -26.11
CA SER A 20 -21.28 12.13 -26.92
C SER A 20 -21.64 10.95 -26.03
N THR A 21 -22.80 10.33 -26.29
CA THR A 21 -23.32 9.17 -25.58
C THR A 21 -22.70 7.89 -26.12
N ALA A 22 -21.60 7.43 -25.53
CA ALA A 22 -21.09 6.08 -25.74
C ALA A 22 -21.90 5.08 -24.89
N THR A 23 -22.49 4.10 -25.56
CA THR A 23 -23.29 3.02 -24.99
C THR A 23 -22.39 2.02 -24.25
N LEU A 24 -22.63 1.82 -22.95
CA LEU A 24 -21.93 0.84 -22.12
C LEU A 24 -22.52 -0.56 -22.32
N ILE A 25 -21.68 -1.53 -22.67
CA ILE A 25 -22.00 -2.96 -22.70
C ILE A 25 -21.82 -3.51 -21.27
N PRO A 26 -22.81 -4.16 -20.65
CA PRO A 26 -22.65 -4.73 -19.31
C PRO A 26 -21.79 -6.00 -19.34
N SER A 27 -20.82 -6.07 -18.41
CA SER A 27 -19.96 -7.23 -18.17
C SER A 27 -20.66 -8.25 -17.25
N PRO A 28 -20.50 -9.57 -17.43
CA PRO A 28 -21.19 -10.57 -16.61
C PRO A 28 -20.65 -10.59 -15.17
N ALA A 29 -21.59 -10.63 -14.22
CA ALA A 29 -21.33 -10.62 -12.79
C ALA A 29 -20.58 -11.89 -12.32
N VAL A 30 -19.34 -11.72 -11.84
CA VAL A 30 -18.63 -12.75 -11.09
C VAL A 30 -19.12 -12.73 -9.64
N GLN A 31 -19.85 -13.77 -9.24
CA GLN A 31 -20.28 -13.97 -7.86
C GLN A 31 -19.07 -14.33 -6.98
N ARG A 32 -18.56 -13.33 -6.26
CA ARG A 32 -17.54 -13.55 -5.22
C ARG A 32 -18.21 -14.13 -3.98
N ARG A 33 -17.90 -15.40 -3.67
CA ARG A 33 -18.19 -16.02 -2.38
C ARG A 33 -17.41 -15.28 -1.29
N THR A 34 -18.09 -14.43 -0.53
CA THR A 34 -17.55 -13.74 0.63
C THR A 34 -17.65 -14.63 1.86
N HIS A 35 -16.66 -15.51 2.07
CA HIS A 35 -16.40 -15.98 3.44
C HIS A 35 -15.66 -14.87 4.18
N ARG A 36 -16.40 -13.84 4.61
CA ARG A 36 -15.88 -12.83 5.55
C ARG A 36 -15.78 -13.50 6.92
N ARG A 37 -14.56 -13.79 7.36
CA ARG A 37 -14.25 -13.94 8.78
C ARG A 37 -13.81 -12.55 9.26
N PRO A 38 -14.47 -11.94 10.25
CA PRO A 38 -13.97 -10.69 10.81
C PRO A 38 -12.65 -10.98 11.53
N VAL A 39 -11.61 -10.21 11.21
CA VAL A 39 -10.43 -10.11 12.06
C VAL A 39 -10.82 -9.14 13.17
N LEU A 40 -11.01 -9.67 14.39
CA LEU A 40 -11.36 -8.87 15.56
C LEU A 40 -10.07 -8.38 16.22
N CYS A 41 -9.84 -7.07 16.23
CA CYS A 41 -8.82 -6.45 17.08
C CYS A 41 -9.42 -6.21 18.47
N THR A 42 -9.08 -7.03 19.46
CA THR A 42 -9.36 -6.71 20.87
C THR A 42 -8.15 -6.02 21.48
N ALA A 43 -8.23 -4.72 21.71
CA ALA A 43 -7.28 -4.02 22.56
C ALA A 43 -7.72 -4.22 24.03
N SER A 44 -6.95 -4.99 24.79
CA SER A 44 -7.10 -5.07 26.25
C SER A 44 -6.19 -4.00 26.87
N ALA A 45 -6.77 -3.09 27.65
CA ALA A 45 -6.04 -2.06 28.36
C ALA A 45 -5.19 -2.67 29.49
N ALA A 46 -3.87 -2.77 29.29
CA ALA A 46 -2.90 -2.97 30.35
C ALA A 46 -1.54 -2.38 29.96
N GLU A 47 -1.17 -1.31 30.68
CA GLU A 47 0.15 -0.78 31.02
C GLU A 47 1.28 -0.70 29.97
N ALA A 48 1.72 0.55 29.77
CA ALA A 48 2.82 1.06 28.98
C ALA A 48 4.10 0.17 28.93
N SER A 49 4.19 -0.62 27.86
CA SER A 49 5.35 -0.66 26.98
C SER A 49 4.79 -0.64 25.57
N ALA A 50 4.81 0.52 24.91
CA ALA A 50 4.12 0.75 23.64
C ALA A 50 4.86 0.06 22.49
N ALA A 51 4.80 -1.27 22.45
CA ALA A 51 5.02 -1.99 21.22
C ALA A 51 3.95 -1.52 20.22
N PRO A 52 4.31 -1.24 18.96
CA PRO A 52 3.34 -0.83 17.97
C PRO A 52 2.23 -1.87 17.87
N THR A 53 0.98 -1.41 17.72
CA THR A 53 -0.15 -2.27 17.42
C THR A 53 0.24 -3.23 16.29
N THR A 54 0.14 -4.54 16.52
CA THR A 54 0.76 -5.52 15.63
C THR A 54 -0.04 -5.65 14.33
N LEU A 55 0.63 -5.44 13.18
CA LEU A 55 0.04 -5.69 11.87
C LEU A 55 -0.08 -7.21 11.65
N GLN A 56 -1.31 -7.72 11.75
CA GLN A 56 -1.60 -9.15 11.61
C GLN A 56 -1.89 -9.51 10.15
N LEU A 57 -0.86 -9.91 9.40
CA LEU A 57 -0.99 -10.43 8.04
C LEU A 57 -0.76 -11.94 8.03
N SER A 58 -1.53 -12.66 7.21
CA SER A 58 -1.33 -14.10 7.00
C SER A 58 -0.31 -14.32 5.89
N PHE A 59 0.95 -14.58 6.26
CA PHE A 59 1.99 -14.90 5.29
C PHE A 59 2.00 -16.38 4.93
N ASP A 60 2.04 -16.63 3.62
CA ASP A 60 2.42 -17.91 3.06
C ASP A 60 3.63 -17.72 2.13
N ASN A 61 4.85 -17.90 2.64
CA ASN A 61 6.11 -17.68 1.90
C ASN A 61 6.38 -18.82 0.89
N GLU A 62 5.42 -19.10 0.02
CA GLU A 62 5.41 -20.25 -0.87
C GLU A 62 6.64 -20.29 -1.79
N ALA A 63 7.04 -19.14 -2.35
CA ALA A 63 8.20 -19.02 -3.22
C ALA A 63 9.49 -19.49 -2.52
N LEU A 64 9.70 -19.11 -1.26
CA LEU A 64 10.90 -19.49 -0.49
C LEU A 64 10.88 -20.95 -0.04
N ARG A 65 9.70 -21.59 0.03
CA ARG A 65 9.60 -23.03 0.30
C ARG A 65 9.76 -23.90 -0.94
N ARG A 66 9.39 -23.38 -2.11
CA ARG A 66 9.37 -24.15 -3.37
C ARG A 66 10.60 -23.93 -4.24
N LEU A 67 11.25 -22.78 -4.13
CA LEU A 67 12.38 -22.40 -4.98
C LEU A 67 13.69 -22.43 -4.18
N VAL A 68 14.80 -22.58 -4.91
CA VAL A 68 16.13 -22.66 -4.30
C VAL A 68 16.50 -21.31 -3.69
N VAL A 69 16.76 -21.32 -2.38
CA VAL A 69 17.28 -20.16 -1.63
C VAL A 69 18.77 -20.38 -1.40
N ASP A 70 19.57 -19.34 -1.62
CA ASP A 70 21.00 -19.36 -1.36
C ASP A 70 21.26 -19.66 0.14
N PRO A 71 22.06 -20.68 0.48
CA PRO A 71 22.37 -21.00 1.87
C PRO A 71 23.26 -19.95 2.54
N VAL A 72 23.95 -19.11 1.76
CA VAL A 72 24.84 -18.08 2.29
C VAL A 72 24.02 -16.84 2.69
N PRO A 73 24.12 -16.37 3.94
CA PRO A 73 23.41 -15.17 4.40
C PRO A 73 23.71 -13.92 3.59
N ALA A 74 22.81 -12.94 3.66
CA ALA A 74 23.04 -11.61 3.09
C ALA A 74 24.33 -10.96 3.63
N GLY A 75 24.96 -10.17 2.76
CA GLY A 75 26.19 -9.46 3.04
C GLY A 75 26.49 -8.48 1.91
N PRO A 76 27.76 -8.12 1.69
CA PRO A 76 28.16 -7.30 0.56
C PRO A 76 27.68 -7.89 -0.79
N PRO A 77 27.45 -7.05 -1.82
CA PRO A 77 27.10 -7.52 -3.15
C PRO A 77 28.11 -8.56 -3.66
N ARG A 78 27.59 -9.68 -4.16
CA ARG A 78 28.37 -10.78 -4.74
C ARG A 78 27.58 -11.48 -5.83
N GLU A 79 28.27 -12.29 -6.61
CA GLU A 79 27.61 -13.21 -7.53
C GLU A 79 26.88 -14.31 -6.74
N VAL A 80 25.63 -14.58 -7.13
CA VAL A 80 24.78 -15.64 -6.58
C VAL A 80 24.49 -16.62 -7.71
N ARG A 81 24.97 -17.86 -7.58
CA ARG A 81 24.81 -18.90 -8.59
C ARG A 81 23.90 -20.01 -8.08
N GLY A 82 23.02 -20.51 -8.95
CA GLY A 82 22.20 -21.68 -8.66
C GLY A 82 21.09 -21.47 -7.63
N ALA A 83 20.79 -20.22 -7.26
CA ALA A 83 19.69 -19.87 -6.36
C ALA A 83 18.76 -18.84 -7.02
N HIS A 84 17.50 -18.88 -6.62
CA HIS A 84 16.46 -17.93 -7.03
C HIS A 84 16.34 -16.78 -6.04
N PHE A 85 16.65 -17.01 -4.76
CA PHE A 85 16.52 -15.99 -3.72
C PHE A 85 17.72 -15.98 -2.78
N VAL A 86 17.99 -14.82 -2.21
CA VAL A 86 18.86 -14.65 -1.03
C VAL A 86 18.02 -14.06 0.09
N ARG A 87 18.07 -14.64 1.30
CA ARG A 87 17.43 -14.04 2.47
C ARG A 87 18.15 -12.76 2.86
N VAL A 88 17.41 -11.68 3.08
CA VAL A 88 17.95 -10.36 3.40
C VAL A 88 17.16 -9.77 4.57
N GLU A 89 17.77 -8.86 5.31
CA GLU A 89 17.05 -7.99 6.25
C GLU A 89 16.87 -6.61 5.61
N PRO A 90 15.68 -5.98 5.70
CA PRO A 90 15.50 -4.60 5.29
C PRO A 90 16.42 -3.67 6.08
N MET A 91 16.87 -2.58 5.45
CA MET A 91 17.59 -1.52 6.14
C MET A 91 16.57 -0.51 6.72
N PRO A 92 16.49 -0.32 8.04
CA PRO A 92 15.56 0.63 8.64
C PRO A 92 15.81 2.07 8.21
N LEU A 93 14.74 2.87 8.15
CA LEU A 93 14.76 4.31 7.91
C LEU A 93 14.68 5.10 9.23
N ASP A 94 15.31 6.26 9.24
CA ASP A 94 15.17 7.22 10.33
C ASP A 94 13.82 7.96 10.24
N SER A 95 13.06 7.95 11.34
CA SER A 95 11.79 8.70 11.48
C SER A 95 10.80 8.55 10.30
N PRO A 96 10.39 7.31 9.92
CA PRO A 96 9.52 7.10 8.78
C PRO A 96 8.14 7.73 9.02
N ARG A 97 7.55 8.29 7.96
CA ARG A 97 6.22 8.91 7.98
C ARG A 97 5.39 8.41 6.81
N LEU A 98 4.11 8.21 7.06
CA LEU A 98 3.15 7.87 6.02
C LEU A 98 2.82 9.12 5.19
N VAL A 99 2.91 9.01 3.86
CA VAL A 99 2.65 10.12 2.93
C VAL A 99 1.28 9.99 2.27
N ALA A 100 0.92 8.78 1.86
CA ALA A 100 -0.35 8.47 1.23
C ALA A 100 -0.68 6.99 1.44
N VAL A 101 -1.97 6.65 1.34
CA VAL A 101 -2.50 5.29 1.41
C VAL A 101 -3.49 5.09 0.27
N SER A 102 -3.55 3.88 -0.30
CA SER A 102 -4.69 3.42 -1.10
C SER A 102 -5.47 2.40 -0.28
N GLU A 103 -6.70 2.76 0.06
CA GLU A 103 -7.61 1.90 0.82
C GLU A 103 -7.94 0.62 0.03
N GLU A 104 -8.09 0.73 -1.29
CA GLU A 104 -8.37 -0.41 -2.16
C GLU A 104 -7.23 -1.41 -2.16
N ALA A 105 -5.97 -0.94 -2.16
CA ALA A 105 -4.80 -1.81 -2.08
C ALA A 105 -4.72 -2.53 -0.72
N LEU A 106 -5.07 -1.85 0.38
CA LEU A 106 -5.11 -2.45 1.71
C LEU A 106 -6.24 -3.48 1.86
N ALA A 107 -7.39 -3.23 1.23
CA ALA A 107 -8.49 -4.19 1.18
C ALA A 107 -8.09 -5.50 0.48
N LEU A 108 -7.15 -5.48 -0.49
CA LEU A 108 -6.61 -6.71 -1.08
C LEU A 108 -5.83 -7.57 -0.07
N LEU A 109 -5.25 -6.93 0.95
CA LEU A 109 -4.53 -7.58 2.04
C LEU A 109 -5.44 -7.92 3.24
N GLY A 110 -6.74 -7.58 3.15
CA GLY A 110 -7.68 -7.71 4.27
C GLY A 110 -7.40 -6.76 5.43
N VAL A 111 -6.72 -5.64 5.16
CA VAL A 111 -6.42 -4.59 6.14
C VAL A 111 -7.47 -3.49 5.98
N ASP A 112 -8.29 -3.29 7.01
CA ASP A 112 -9.21 -2.17 7.07
C ASP A 112 -8.44 -0.90 7.41
N TRP A 113 -8.62 0.13 6.58
CA TRP A 113 -8.09 1.48 6.81
C TRP A 113 -9.25 2.40 7.13
N VAL A 114 -9.16 3.14 8.22
CA VAL A 114 -10.20 4.07 8.65
C VAL A 114 -9.53 5.38 8.95
N ASP A 115 -9.51 6.28 7.96
CA ASP A 115 -8.96 7.63 8.09
C ASP A 115 -9.99 8.60 8.71
N ALA A 116 -10.78 8.12 9.67
CA ALA A 116 -12.03 8.79 10.02
C ALA A 116 -11.88 9.99 10.96
N ASP A 117 -10.76 10.17 11.66
CA ASP A 117 -10.58 11.30 12.56
C ASP A 117 -9.08 11.59 12.79
N ASP A 118 -8.67 12.85 12.79
CA ASP A 118 -7.32 13.29 13.24
C ASP A 118 -7.16 13.19 14.76
N GLY A 119 -7.53 12.02 15.31
CA GLY A 119 -7.41 11.68 16.71
C GLY A 119 -6.14 10.87 17.00
N PRO A 120 -5.80 10.68 18.30
CA PRO A 120 -4.60 9.95 18.71
C PRO A 120 -4.51 8.52 18.15
N ALA A 121 -5.64 7.84 17.99
CA ALA A 121 -5.69 6.49 17.44
C ALA A 121 -5.30 6.42 15.95
N ALA A 122 -5.70 7.42 15.16
CA ALA A 122 -5.31 7.51 13.76
C ALA A 122 -3.82 7.85 13.61
N GLU A 123 -3.29 8.73 14.47
CA GLU A 123 -1.84 8.99 14.52
C GLU A 123 -1.03 7.73 14.88
N GLU A 124 -1.48 6.94 15.85
CA GLU A 124 -0.85 5.67 16.21
C GLU A 124 -0.91 4.66 15.05
N GLN A 125 -2.05 4.54 14.37
CA GLN A 125 -2.19 3.67 13.20
C GLN A 125 -1.21 4.10 12.09
N ARG A 126 -1.14 5.40 11.78
CA ARG A 126 -0.23 5.96 10.78
C ARG A 126 1.24 5.72 11.14
N ALA A 127 1.62 5.93 12.40
CA ALA A 127 2.98 5.69 12.88
C ALA A 127 3.35 4.20 12.81
N THR A 128 2.44 3.32 13.24
CA THR A 128 2.60 1.87 13.16
C THR A 128 2.78 1.40 11.73
N PHE A 129 1.92 1.87 10.81
CA PHE A 129 2.02 1.55 9.38
C PHE A 129 3.35 2.01 8.80
N ALA A 130 3.79 3.22 9.15
CA ALA A 130 5.07 3.74 8.70
C ALA A 130 6.24 2.84 9.15
N GLN A 131 6.22 2.24 10.35
CA GLN A 131 7.26 1.32 10.80
C GLN A 131 7.29 0.00 10.00
N TYR A 132 6.15 -0.63 9.77
CA TYR A 132 6.12 -1.92 9.05
C TYR A 132 6.48 -1.75 7.57
N PHE A 133 5.92 -0.76 6.88
CA PHE A 133 6.08 -0.60 5.43
C PHE A 133 7.35 0.17 5.02
N SER A 134 8.10 0.70 5.97
CA SER A 134 9.46 1.25 5.73
C SER A 134 10.58 0.22 5.92
N GLY A 135 10.26 -0.99 6.38
CA GLY A 135 11.25 -2.01 6.70
C GLY A 135 11.89 -1.85 8.09
N ASN A 136 11.38 -0.94 8.94
CA ASN A 136 11.85 -0.81 10.31
C ASN A 136 11.40 -1.96 11.21
N VAL A 137 10.24 -2.55 10.92
CA VAL A 137 9.72 -3.74 11.59
C VAL A 137 9.27 -4.73 10.53
N VAL A 138 9.81 -5.95 10.59
CA VAL A 138 9.36 -7.05 9.73
C VAL A 138 8.04 -7.62 10.30
N PRO A 139 6.95 -7.67 9.52
CA PRO A 139 5.69 -8.26 9.96
C PRO A 139 5.86 -9.72 10.42
N PRO A 140 5.16 -10.17 11.47
CA PRO A 140 5.21 -11.57 11.90
C PRO A 140 4.87 -12.54 10.76
N GLY A 141 5.72 -13.55 10.57
CA GLY A 141 5.54 -14.57 9.52
C GLY A 141 6.11 -14.18 8.15
N ALA A 142 6.47 -12.92 7.92
CA ALA A 142 7.16 -12.52 6.70
C ALA A 142 8.61 -13.03 6.70
N GLU A 143 9.07 -13.53 5.55
CA GLU A 143 10.49 -13.87 5.32
C GLU A 143 11.02 -12.99 4.18
N PRO A 144 11.70 -11.86 4.46
CA PRO A 144 12.21 -10.98 3.41
C PRO A 144 13.33 -11.65 2.60
N ALA A 145 13.27 -11.50 1.28
CA ALA A 145 14.24 -12.09 0.37
C ALA A 145 14.41 -11.26 -0.90
N ALA A 146 15.63 -11.22 -1.42
CA ALA A 146 15.96 -10.62 -2.71
C ALA A 146 15.92 -11.69 -3.81
N HIS A 147 15.15 -11.45 -4.87
CA HIS A 147 15.04 -12.34 -6.02
C HIS A 147 16.23 -12.14 -6.96
N CYS A 148 16.91 -13.23 -7.31
CA CYS A 148 17.93 -13.25 -8.37
C CYS A 148 17.24 -13.26 -9.74
N TYR A 149 17.50 -12.23 -10.54
CA TYR A 149 17.02 -12.16 -11.92
C TYR A 149 18.09 -11.57 -12.83
N CYS A 150 17.89 -11.73 -14.13
CA CYS A 150 18.67 -11.10 -15.17
C CYS A 150 17.71 -10.62 -16.28
N GLY A 151 18.23 -9.88 -17.24
CA GLY A 151 17.43 -9.42 -18.37
C GLY A 151 18.27 -8.61 -19.33
N HIS A 152 17.79 -8.52 -20.57
CA HIS A 152 18.46 -7.72 -21.58
C HIS A 152 18.16 -6.24 -21.33
N GLN A 153 19.18 -5.44 -21.11
CA GLN A 153 19.06 -3.98 -21.06
C GLN A 153 19.63 -3.40 -22.36
N PHE A 154 18.82 -2.62 -23.07
CA PHE A 154 19.23 -1.95 -24.32
C PHE A 154 19.83 -2.88 -25.38
N GLY A 155 19.30 -4.12 -25.50
CA GLY A 155 19.72 -5.08 -26.52
C GLY A 155 20.96 -5.91 -26.18
N THR A 156 21.52 -5.74 -24.97
CA THR A 156 22.66 -6.54 -24.48
C THR A 156 22.25 -7.30 -23.21
N PHE A 157 22.82 -8.49 -23.02
CA PHE A 157 22.74 -9.24 -21.77
C PHE A 157 23.89 -8.84 -20.84
#